data_AF-A0A512ADY1-F1
#
_entry.id   AF-A0A512ADY1-F1
#
_cell.length_a   1.000
_cell.length_b   1.000
_cell.length_c   1.000
_cell.angle_alpha   90.00
_cell.angle_beta   90.00
_cell.angle_gamma   90.00
#
_symmetry.space_group_name_H-M   'P 1'
#
loop_
_entity.id
_entity.type
_entity.pdbx_description
1 polymer ?
#
loop_
_entity_poly.entity_id
_entity_poly.type
_entity_poly.pdbx_seq_one_letter_code
_entity_poly.pdbx_strand_id
1 'polypeptide(L)'
;MRIRWFSLVRITGLVLVLLYHYFQGVFPGGFIGVDIFFTFSGFLITSLLIDEFTRSRTIDIVGFLKRRFYRIVPPLVFMILVSMPFTLLIRRDFVAGIGTQIAAALGFVTNFYEMMSGGSYESQFVPHLLIHTWSLALEVHYYILWGLAAWGISKISKSVAQYRGMISLSSAALFLFSFLAMFIGAFFSKNYSNIYFSSLTHVFPFFAGTVLATFSGVGNVGVQMKKLEEKVEIKQVLIALAGSFVLLILLSFILKFDSLWTYLFGFLISTLLACVMIAATRILHDKLPNIKEPSPLNFIADTSYGVYLFHWPFYIIFTQLMSNGWAVLLTTILSFGFAALSFYILEPTLAGRKPRIFGKEMNVSSITKPIFYSFIPLTFILLIITITAPSVGAFEESLIVNALNQADTKMQTTRKHADQKTATNYNVAEGTTVIGDSVTLRSAEWIQEAIPDAQVDAVVSRNLVSGLEFFKNDIANQTLLQNVVLALGTNPVDNYEELLDQYIELLPKGHRLILVTPYDGRTANDPSSIPVKMRQYELELAKKYDFVYVADWYQVAINNPQIWIGTDYVHYGADSESMAEGGKLYSNMMKEALNAASSGSVKP
;
A
#
# COMPACT_ATOMS: atom_id res chain seq x y z
N MET A 1 -0.10 -13.50 31.83
CA MET A 1 -1.01 -14.64 31.60
C MET A 1 -1.23 -14.76 30.09
N ARG A 2 -1.11 -15.95 29.49
CA ARG A 2 -1.45 -16.18 28.07
C ARG A 2 -2.94 -16.47 28.02
N ILE A 3 -3.75 -15.56 27.46
CA ILE A 3 -5.15 -15.85 27.18
C ILE A 3 -5.21 -16.85 26.03
N ARG A 4 -6.03 -17.88 26.20
CA ARG A 4 -6.20 -18.91 25.18
C ARG A 4 -7.09 -18.42 24.04
N TRP A 5 -6.91 -18.97 22.85
CA TRP A 5 -7.68 -18.76 21.62
C TRP A 5 -7.46 -17.39 20.95
N PHE A 6 -6.76 -16.46 21.59
CA PHE A 6 -6.29 -15.22 20.96
C PHE A 6 -5.36 -15.46 19.76
N SER A 7 -4.77 -16.64 19.67
CA SER A 7 -4.06 -17.11 18.48
C SER A 7 -4.92 -17.04 17.21
N LEU A 8 -6.22 -17.34 17.30
CA LEU A 8 -7.14 -17.31 16.16
C LEU A 8 -7.29 -15.90 15.59
N VAL A 9 -7.37 -14.88 16.45
CA VAL A 9 -7.45 -13.47 16.03
C VAL A 9 -6.16 -13.06 15.29
N ARG A 10 -5.00 -13.40 15.87
CA ARG A 10 -3.70 -13.08 15.26
C ARG A 10 -3.47 -13.79 13.93
N ILE A 11 -3.85 -15.06 13.86
CA ILE A 11 -3.72 -15.86 12.63
C ILE A 11 -4.65 -15.31 11.56
N THR A 12 -5.86 -14.89 11.91
CA THR A 12 -6.79 -14.27 10.95
C THR A 12 -6.19 -13.00 10.37
N GLY A 13 -5.69 -12.09 11.22
CA GLY A 13 -4.98 -10.89 10.75
C GLY A 13 -3.79 -11.22 9.83
N LEU A 14 -2.95 -12.19 10.23
CA LEU A 14 -1.80 -12.61 9.44
C LEU A 14 -2.22 -13.17 8.08
N VAL A 15 -3.18 -14.10 8.06
CA VAL A 15 -3.62 -14.77 6.84
C VAL A 15 -4.19 -13.76 5.85
N LEU A 16 -5.02 -12.81 6.30
CA LEU A 16 -5.57 -11.78 5.41
C LEU A 16 -4.47 -10.92 4.78
N VAL A 17 -3.48 -10.49 5.57
CA VAL A 17 -2.33 -9.72 5.07
C VAL A 17 -1.51 -10.54 4.05
N LEU A 18 -1.25 -11.82 4.34
CA LEU A 18 -0.50 -12.68 3.42
C LEU A 18 -1.27 -12.93 2.13
N LEU A 19 -2.58 -13.21 2.21
CA LEU A 19 -3.44 -13.41 1.04
C LEU A 19 -3.48 -12.16 0.15
N TYR A 20 -3.56 -10.98 0.76
CA TYR A 20 -3.51 -9.71 0.03
C TYR A 20 -2.21 -9.55 -0.74
N HIS A 21 -1.06 -9.68 -0.09
CA HIS A 21 0.22 -9.45 -0.78
C HIS A 21 0.54 -10.55 -1.79
N TYR A 22 0.25 -11.82 -1.49
CA TYR A 22 0.57 -12.95 -2.37
C TYR A 22 -0.39 -13.09 -3.57
N PHE A 23 -1.64 -12.66 -3.40
CA PHE A 23 -2.73 -12.92 -4.34
C PHE A 23 -3.70 -11.73 -4.42
N GLN A 24 -3.17 -10.51 -4.54
CA GLN A 24 -3.95 -9.26 -4.53
C GLN A 24 -5.10 -9.26 -5.55
N GLY A 25 -4.93 -9.86 -6.72
CA GLY A 25 -5.99 -9.96 -7.74
C GLY A 25 -7.18 -10.83 -7.32
N VAL A 26 -7.01 -11.74 -6.36
CA VAL A 26 -8.08 -12.59 -5.82
C VAL A 26 -8.60 -12.06 -4.49
N PHE A 27 -7.71 -11.53 -3.65
CA PHE A 27 -8.03 -11.00 -2.32
C PHE A 27 -7.70 -9.50 -2.19
N PRO A 28 -8.33 -8.63 -3.01
CA PRO A 28 -8.00 -7.20 -3.03
C PRO A 28 -8.26 -6.53 -1.68
N GLY A 29 -9.14 -7.08 -0.85
CA GLY A 29 -9.52 -6.53 0.46
C GLY A 29 -8.74 -7.12 1.64
N GLY A 30 -7.76 -8.01 1.41
CA GLY A 30 -7.04 -8.65 2.52
C GLY A 30 -6.17 -7.68 3.34
N PHE A 31 -5.92 -6.46 2.84
CA PHE A 31 -5.23 -5.41 3.60
C PHE A 31 -5.90 -5.11 4.95
N ILE A 32 -7.22 -5.37 5.10
CA ILE A 32 -7.94 -5.20 6.38
C ILE A 32 -7.41 -6.09 7.52
N GLY A 33 -6.53 -7.06 7.22
CA GLY A 33 -5.84 -7.84 8.23
C GLY A 33 -5.02 -6.98 9.19
N VAL A 34 -4.54 -5.81 8.75
CA VAL A 34 -3.83 -4.86 9.63
C VAL A 34 -4.76 -4.26 10.69
N ASP A 35 -6.03 -3.99 10.36
CA ASP A 35 -7.03 -3.50 11.32
C ASP A 35 -7.32 -4.50 12.44
N ILE A 36 -7.28 -5.79 12.11
CA ILE A 36 -7.41 -6.86 13.11
C ILE A 36 -6.25 -6.80 14.10
N PHE A 37 -5.02 -6.59 13.61
CA PHE A 37 -3.85 -6.40 14.47
C PHE A 37 -3.96 -5.13 15.30
N PHE A 38 -4.34 -4.00 14.72
CA PHE A 38 -4.54 -2.74 15.44
C PHE A 38 -5.58 -2.87 16.54
N THR A 39 -6.75 -3.44 16.23
CA THR A 39 -7.83 -3.69 17.19
C THR A 39 -7.36 -4.62 18.32
N PHE A 40 -6.68 -5.71 17.97
CA PHE A 40 -6.16 -6.65 18.96
C PHE A 40 -5.07 -6.02 19.85
N SER A 41 -4.21 -5.19 19.27
CA SER A 41 -3.15 -4.47 19.96
C SER A 41 -3.73 -3.45 20.95
N GLY A 42 -4.70 -2.64 20.51
CA GLY A 42 -5.43 -1.71 21.37
C GLY A 42 -6.07 -2.40 22.56
N PHE A 43 -6.75 -3.52 22.32
CA PHE A 43 -7.35 -4.34 23.36
C PHE A 43 -6.31 -4.86 24.38
N LEU A 44 -5.22 -5.46 23.90
CA LEU A 44 -4.24 -6.13 24.75
C LEU A 44 -3.47 -5.14 25.62
N ILE A 45 -2.99 -4.04 25.04
CA ILE A 45 -2.23 -3.02 25.75
C ILE A 45 -3.08 -2.39 26.85
N THR A 46 -4.28 -1.96 26.51
CA THR A 46 -5.18 -1.32 27.46
C THR A 46 -5.58 -2.28 28.58
N SER A 47 -5.87 -3.55 28.27
CA SER A 47 -6.19 -4.54 29.29
C SER A 47 -5.04 -4.75 30.28
N LEU A 48 -3.80 -4.79 29.81
CA LEU A 48 -2.62 -4.93 30.67
C LEU A 48 -2.41 -3.71 31.56
N LEU A 49 -2.64 -2.50 31.05
CA LEU A 49 -2.55 -1.26 31.83
C LEU A 49 -3.65 -1.17 32.90
N ILE A 50 -4.88 -1.61 32.57
CA ILE A 50 -5.98 -1.72 33.55
C ILE A 50 -5.66 -2.75 34.62
N ASP A 51 -5.11 -3.91 34.25
CA ASP A 51 -4.70 -4.94 35.21
C ASP A 51 -3.58 -4.45 36.13
N GLU A 52 -2.62 -3.70 35.59
CA GLU A 52 -1.54 -3.09 36.36
C GLU A 52 -2.09 -2.06 37.36
N PHE A 53 -2.89 -1.11 36.89
CA PHE A 53 -3.53 -0.11 37.75
C PHE A 53 -4.44 -0.73 38.81
N THR A 54 -5.11 -1.85 38.49
CA THR A 54 -5.92 -2.61 39.46
C THR A 54 -5.06 -3.13 40.60
N ARG A 55 -3.86 -3.64 40.31
CA ARG A 55 -2.96 -4.24 41.31
C ARG A 55 -2.23 -3.19 42.14
N SER A 56 -1.66 -2.16 41.51
CA SER A 56 -0.70 -1.25 42.16
C SER A 56 -1.16 0.20 42.26
N ARG A 57 -2.35 0.54 41.73
CA ARG A 57 -2.85 1.94 41.62
C ARG A 57 -1.90 2.90 40.90
N THR A 58 -0.92 2.36 40.20
CA THR A 58 0.13 3.08 39.51
C THR A 58 0.50 2.31 38.25
N ILE A 59 1.00 3.01 37.24
CA ILE A 59 1.47 2.41 35.99
C ILE A 59 2.96 2.70 35.84
N ASP A 60 3.75 1.64 35.71
CA ASP A 60 5.17 1.67 35.35
C ASP A 60 5.31 1.86 33.83
N ILE A 61 5.22 3.12 33.41
CA ILE A 61 5.32 3.50 32.00
C ILE A 61 6.69 3.15 31.40
N VAL A 62 7.77 3.26 32.19
CA VAL A 62 9.13 2.95 31.71
C VAL A 62 9.26 1.45 31.49
N GLY A 63 8.80 0.63 32.44
CA GLY A 63 8.76 -0.83 32.26
C GLY A 63 7.84 -1.25 31.12
N PHE A 64 6.72 -0.56 30.91
CA PHE A 64 5.84 -0.77 29.77
C PHE A 64 6.58 -0.53 28.43
N LEU A 65 7.18 0.65 28.26
CA LEU A 65 7.90 1.01 27.04
C LEU A 65 9.10 0.08 26.81
N LYS A 66 9.83 -0.29 27.87
CA LYS A 66 10.92 -1.28 27.78
C LYS A 66 10.42 -2.63 27.26
N ARG A 67 9.31 -3.14 27.78
CA ARG A 67 8.71 -4.41 27.30
C ARG A 67 8.28 -4.33 25.84
N ARG A 68 7.81 -3.17 25.37
CA ARG A 68 7.44 -2.95 23.96
C ARG A 68 8.69 -2.86 23.07
N PHE A 69 9.72 -2.13 23.50
CA PHE A 69 10.99 -2.00 22.79
C PHE A 69 11.61 -3.38 22.49
N TYR A 70 11.80 -4.22 23.51
CA TYR A 70 12.38 -5.57 23.33
C TYR A 70 11.50 -6.53 22.52
N ARG A 71 10.21 -6.22 22.34
CA ARG A 71 9.30 -7.01 21.51
C ARG A 71 9.33 -6.57 20.04
N ILE A 72 9.55 -5.30 19.77
CA ILE A 72 9.37 -4.69 18.44
C ILE A 72 10.71 -4.55 17.72
N VAL A 73 11.68 -3.92 18.38
CA VAL A 73 12.92 -3.45 17.74
C VAL A 73 13.83 -4.60 17.34
N PRO A 74 14.10 -5.61 18.20
CA PRO A 74 15.02 -6.67 17.80
C PRO A 74 14.57 -7.48 16.57
N PRO A 75 13.29 -7.91 16.44
CA PRO A 75 12.84 -8.56 15.22
C PRO A 75 12.88 -7.66 13.98
N LEU A 76 12.63 -6.35 14.12
CA LEU A 76 12.72 -5.38 13.03
C LEU A 76 14.16 -5.25 12.51
N VAL A 77 15.12 -5.01 13.42
CA VAL A 77 16.55 -4.93 13.08
C VAL A 77 17.02 -6.24 12.45
N PHE A 78 16.60 -7.37 13.02
CA PHE A 78 16.94 -8.68 12.47
C PHE A 78 16.39 -8.88 11.06
N MET A 79 15.15 -8.46 10.80
CA MET A 79 14.56 -8.52 9.48
C MET A 79 15.32 -7.68 8.46
N ILE A 80 15.68 -6.44 8.81
CA ILE A 80 16.47 -5.57 7.92
C ILE A 80 17.82 -6.22 7.61
N LEU A 81 18.56 -6.67 8.64
CA LEU A 81 19.87 -7.29 8.46
C LEU A 81 19.83 -8.55 7.58
N VAL A 82 18.80 -9.37 7.72
CA VAL A 82 18.67 -10.63 6.97
C VAL A 82 18.14 -10.41 5.56
N SER A 83 17.22 -9.46 5.36
CA SER A 83 16.65 -9.20 4.03
C SER A 83 17.61 -8.45 3.11
N MET A 84 18.45 -7.56 3.63
CA MET A 84 19.33 -6.74 2.80
C MET A 84 20.28 -7.53 1.88
N PRO A 85 21.00 -8.57 2.33
CA PRO A 85 21.86 -9.35 1.42
C PRO A 85 21.11 -9.96 0.23
N PHE A 86 19.82 -10.30 0.38
CA PHE A 86 19.01 -10.84 -0.72
C PHE A 86 18.71 -9.79 -1.80
N THR A 87 18.77 -8.50 -1.47
CA THR A 87 18.57 -7.43 -2.45
C THR A 87 19.67 -7.35 -3.50
N LEU A 88 20.85 -7.95 -3.23
CA LEU A 88 21.94 -8.06 -4.21
C LEU A 88 21.59 -8.96 -5.41
N LEU A 89 20.50 -9.75 -5.30
CA LEU A 89 20.02 -10.64 -6.34
C LEU A 89 19.08 -9.96 -7.33
N ILE A 90 18.55 -8.77 -6.99
CA ILE A 90 17.52 -8.08 -7.78
C ILE A 90 18.07 -6.79 -8.39
N ARG A 91 17.27 -6.17 -9.24
CA ARG A 91 17.61 -4.90 -9.90
C ARG A 91 17.80 -3.77 -8.88
N ARG A 92 18.66 -2.80 -9.22
CA ARG A 92 19.07 -1.71 -8.32
C ARG A 92 17.99 -0.66 -8.03
N ASP A 93 16.95 -0.59 -8.85
CA ASP A 93 15.82 0.30 -8.64
C ASP A 93 14.99 -0.07 -7.40
N PHE A 94 14.89 -1.34 -7.04
CA PHE A 94 14.21 -1.78 -5.81
C PHE A 94 14.92 -1.35 -4.52
N VAL A 95 16.20 -1.02 -4.61
CA VAL A 95 17.00 -0.51 -3.48
C VAL A 95 17.24 1.00 -3.59
N ALA A 96 16.58 1.69 -4.52
CA ALA A 96 16.63 3.14 -4.60
C ALA A 96 16.13 3.75 -3.27
N GLY A 97 16.94 4.64 -2.69
CA GLY A 97 16.60 5.25 -1.40
C GLY A 97 16.50 4.30 -0.21
N ILE A 98 17.05 3.08 -0.30
CA ILE A 98 16.91 2.07 0.78
C ILE A 98 17.40 2.60 2.13
N GLY A 99 18.42 3.47 2.14
CA GLY A 99 18.89 4.14 3.36
C GLY A 99 17.81 4.95 4.07
N THR A 100 17.01 5.71 3.30
CA THR A 100 15.89 6.50 3.82
C THR A 100 14.76 5.58 4.27
N GLN A 101 14.45 4.51 3.52
CA GLN A 101 13.46 3.51 3.93
C GLN A 101 13.86 2.84 5.25
N ILE A 102 15.13 2.45 5.41
CA ILE A 102 15.67 1.85 6.65
C ILE A 102 15.58 2.86 7.79
N ALA A 103 15.99 4.11 7.57
CA ALA A 103 15.91 5.17 8.57
C ALA A 103 14.45 5.42 9.00
N ALA A 104 13.50 5.43 8.05
CA ALA A 104 12.09 5.58 8.33
C ALA A 104 11.51 4.40 9.12
N ALA A 105 11.89 3.17 8.77
CA ALA A 105 11.48 1.96 9.49
C ALA A 105 12.02 1.94 10.93
N LEU A 106 13.30 2.24 11.13
CA LEU A 106 13.93 2.29 12.46
C LEU A 106 13.45 3.49 13.29
N GLY A 107 13.13 4.60 12.63
CA GLY A 107 12.55 5.79 13.25
C GLY A 107 11.05 5.66 13.55
N PHE A 108 10.39 4.59 13.10
CA PHE A 108 8.94 4.41 13.15
C PHE A 108 8.17 5.55 12.48
N VAL A 109 8.64 6.01 11.32
CA VAL A 109 8.04 7.11 10.54
C VAL A 109 7.79 6.74 9.08
N THR A 110 7.82 5.45 8.73
CA THR A 110 7.53 4.97 7.36
C THR A 110 6.21 5.50 6.83
N ASN A 111 5.17 5.58 7.66
CA ASN A 111 3.88 6.12 7.23
C ASN A 111 3.97 7.58 6.75
N PHE A 112 4.81 8.42 7.38
CA PHE A 112 5.02 9.79 6.93
C PHE A 112 5.93 9.86 5.71
N TYR A 113 6.96 9.01 5.65
CA TYR A 113 7.82 8.89 4.48
C TYR A 113 7.01 8.56 3.22
N GLU A 114 6.12 7.57 3.29
CA GLU A 114 5.29 7.15 2.15
C GLU A 114 4.21 8.19 1.78
N MET A 115 3.70 8.96 2.75
CA MET A 115 2.81 10.08 2.45
C MET A 115 3.55 11.21 1.72
N MET A 116 4.82 11.45 2.07
CA MET A 116 5.63 12.51 1.46
C MET A 116 6.19 12.10 0.09
N SER A 117 6.43 10.81 -0.17
CA SER A 117 6.83 10.32 -1.49
C SER A 117 5.71 10.44 -2.52
N GLY A 118 4.44 10.59 -2.09
CA GLY A 118 3.30 10.85 -2.96
C GLY A 118 2.79 9.63 -3.75
N GLY A 119 3.42 8.47 -3.58
CA GLY A 119 3.02 7.21 -4.21
C GLY A 119 1.66 6.71 -3.74
N SER A 120 1.03 5.88 -4.56
CA SER A 120 -0.13 5.08 -4.14
C SER A 120 0.35 3.80 -3.46
N TYR A 121 -0.29 3.36 -2.37
CA TYR A 121 0.06 2.12 -1.68
C TYR A 121 0.00 0.88 -2.60
N GLU A 122 -0.96 0.85 -3.54
CA GLU A 122 -1.17 -0.30 -4.43
C GLU A 122 -0.50 -0.18 -5.80
N SER A 123 -0.26 1.05 -6.27
CA SER A 123 0.19 1.28 -7.66
C SER A 123 1.55 1.97 -7.71
N GLN A 124 2.51 1.45 -6.94
CA GLN A 124 3.93 1.84 -7.05
C GLN A 124 4.57 1.09 -8.23
N PHE A 125 5.27 1.83 -9.09
CA PHE A 125 6.03 1.26 -10.21
C PHE A 125 7.13 0.31 -9.74
N VAL A 126 7.85 0.70 -8.68
CA VAL A 126 8.81 -0.14 -7.96
C VAL A 126 8.43 -0.09 -6.47
N PRO A 127 7.87 -1.17 -5.91
CA PRO A 127 7.46 -1.18 -4.52
C PRO A 127 8.63 -0.96 -3.57
N HIS A 128 8.47 -0.05 -2.62
CA HIS A 128 9.42 0.11 -1.52
C HIS A 128 9.51 -1.19 -0.69
N LEU A 129 10.74 -1.69 -0.49
CA LEU A 129 11.03 -2.94 0.21
C LEU A 129 10.55 -2.94 1.67
N LEU A 130 10.46 -1.76 2.30
CA LEU A 130 10.08 -1.63 3.70
C LEU A 130 8.75 -0.90 3.92
N ILE A 131 7.94 -0.70 2.88
CA ILE A 131 6.67 0.04 2.96
C ILE A 131 5.76 -0.51 4.06
N HIS A 132 5.61 -1.83 4.19
CA HIS A 132 4.75 -2.51 5.16
C HIS A 132 5.05 -2.15 6.63
N THR A 133 6.21 -1.55 6.91
CA THR A 133 6.54 -1.01 8.24
C THR A 133 5.75 0.25 8.59
N TRP A 134 4.96 0.82 7.67
CA TRP A 134 4.01 1.91 7.96
C TRP A 134 3.01 1.53 9.07
N SER A 135 2.51 0.29 9.08
CA SER A 135 1.54 -0.15 10.10
C SER A 135 2.22 -0.31 11.47
N LEU A 136 3.49 -0.71 11.46
CA LEU A 136 4.32 -0.78 12.65
C LEU A 136 4.59 0.62 13.23
N ALA A 137 4.80 1.62 12.38
CA ALA A 137 4.91 3.01 12.80
C ALA A 137 3.66 3.47 13.55
N LEU A 138 2.46 3.23 12.99
CA LEU A 138 1.19 3.53 13.66
C LEU A 138 1.05 2.80 15.01
N GLU A 139 1.45 1.54 15.07
CA GLU A 139 1.42 0.76 16.30
C GLU A 139 2.35 1.33 17.38
N VAL A 140 3.56 1.78 17.02
CA VAL A 140 4.48 2.43 17.95
C VAL A 140 3.99 3.81 18.37
N HIS A 141 3.45 4.62 17.45
CA HIS A 141 2.80 5.89 17.78
C HIS A 141 1.69 5.68 18.81
N TYR A 142 0.83 4.69 18.58
CA TYR A 142 -0.21 4.31 19.53
C TYR A 142 0.38 3.90 20.88
N TYR A 143 1.39 3.04 20.94
CA TYR A 143 2.00 2.62 22.20
C TYR A 143 2.56 3.77 23.02
N ILE A 144 3.22 4.73 22.38
CA ILE A 144 3.80 5.89 23.06
C ILE A 144 2.69 6.85 23.51
N LEU A 145 1.88 7.34 22.57
CA LEU A 145 0.88 8.38 22.83
C LEU A 145 -0.21 7.87 23.76
N TRP A 146 -0.77 6.70 23.47
CA TRP A 146 -1.81 6.11 24.31
C TRP A 146 -1.27 5.60 25.64
N GLY A 147 -0.07 5.03 25.67
CA GLY A 147 0.59 4.62 26.91
C GLY A 147 0.76 5.80 27.87
N LEU A 148 1.21 6.95 27.37
CA LEU A 148 1.34 8.19 28.13
C LEU A 148 -0.03 8.76 28.56
N ALA A 149 -1.02 8.76 27.66
CA ALA A 149 -2.37 9.22 27.98
C ALA A 149 -3.03 8.36 29.08
N ALA A 150 -2.96 7.04 28.96
CA ALA A 150 -3.47 6.10 29.95
C ALA A 150 -2.72 6.24 31.29
N TRP A 151 -1.39 6.40 31.25
CA TRP A 151 -0.62 6.73 32.44
C TRP A 151 -1.06 8.05 33.10
N GLY A 152 -1.29 9.11 32.32
CA GLY A 152 -1.81 10.39 32.81
C GLY A 152 -3.19 10.26 33.45
N ILE A 153 -4.12 9.55 32.79
CA ILE A 153 -5.46 9.25 33.32
C ILE A 153 -5.36 8.47 34.64
N SER A 154 -4.35 7.60 34.79
CA SER A 154 -4.14 6.86 36.04
C SER A 154 -3.79 7.77 37.22
N LYS A 155 -3.12 8.92 36.99
CA LYS A 155 -2.73 9.87 38.04
C LYS A 155 -3.90 10.65 38.63
N ILE A 156 -4.95 10.86 37.84
CA ILE A 156 -6.16 11.59 38.24
C ILE A 156 -7.30 10.67 38.66
N SER A 157 -7.18 9.37 38.41
CA SER A 157 -8.19 8.38 38.75
C SER A 157 -8.06 7.92 40.21
N LYS A 158 -9.12 8.08 40.98
CA LYS A 158 -9.19 7.67 42.41
C LYS A 158 -9.60 6.20 42.58
N SER A 159 -10.20 5.59 41.57
CA SER A 159 -10.71 4.22 41.63
C SER A 159 -10.50 3.46 40.30
N VAL A 160 -10.64 2.12 40.33
CA VAL A 160 -10.53 1.31 39.09
C VAL A 160 -11.70 1.62 38.16
N ALA A 161 -12.90 1.81 38.71
CA ALA A 161 -14.09 2.15 37.95
C ALA A 161 -13.93 3.50 37.24
N GLN A 162 -13.41 4.52 37.95
CA GLN A 162 -13.13 5.82 37.35
C GLN A 162 -12.08 5.70 36.25
N TYR A 163 -10.99 4.98 36.49
CA TYR A 163 -9.95 4.76 35.48
C TYR A 163 -10.50 4.09 34.21
N ARG A 164 -11.28 3.00 34.36
CA ARG A 164 -11.93 2.33 33.21
C ARG A 164 -12.89 3.24 32.48
N GLY A 165 -13.70 4.02 33.20
CA GLY A 165 -14.67 4.94 32.61
C GLY A 165 -14.00 6.06 31.80
N MET A 166 -12.94 6.66 32.35
CA MET A 166 -12.18 7.71 31.68
C MET A 166 -11.45 7.17 30.45
N ILE A 167 -10.84 5.99 30.54
CA ILE A 167 -10.25 5.32 29.38
C ILE A 167 -11.32 5.07 28.31
N SER A 168 -12.47 4.51 28.68
CA SER A 168 -13.56 4.21 27.74
C SER A 168 -14.06 5.45 27.01
N LEU A 169 -14.30 6.54 27.75
CA LEU A 169 -14.77 7.81 27.19
C LEU A 169 -13.73 8.44 26.25
N SER A 170 -12.48 8.55 26.69
CA SER A 170 -11.40 9.11 25.87
C SER A 170 -11.18 8.31 24.59
N SER A 171 -11.20 6.98 24.68
CA SER A 171 -11.04 6.11 23.52
C SER A 171 -12.24 6.13 22.58
N ALA A 172 -13.47 6.21 23.10
CA ALA A 172 -14.65 6.38 22.26
C ALA A 172 -14.61 7.71 21.50
N ALA A 173 -14.17 8.79 22.15
CA ALA A 173 -13.98 10.08 21.49
C ALA A 173 -12.91 10.03 20.39
N LEU A 174 -11.75 9.41 20.67
CA LEU A 174 -10.66 9.26 19.69
C LEU A 174 -11.02 8.32 18.54
N PHE A 175 -11.76 7.24 18.82
CA PHE A 175 -12.35 6.36 17.81
C PHE A 175 -13.25 7.15 16.86
N LEU A 176 -14.22 7.90 17.41
CA LEU A 176 -15.16 8.68 16.61
C LEU A 176 -14.45 9.76 15.80
N PHE A 177 -13.52 10.49 16.43
CA PHE A 177 -12.73 11.52 15.75
C PHE A 177 -11.94 10.94 14.57
N SER A 178 -11.18 9.86 14.81
CA SER A 178 -10.33 9.25 13.79
C SER A 178 -11.15 8.63 12.66
N PHE A 179 -12.22 7.90 12.98
CA PHE A 179 -13.13 7.34 11.99
C PHE A 179 -13.83 8.42 11.17
N LEU A 180 -14.36 9.48 11.79
CA LEU A 180 -14.99 10.59 11.07
C LEU A 180 -13.98 11.34 10.20
N ALA A 181 -12.74 11.49 10.66
CA ALA A 181 -11.68 12.09 9.85
C ALA A 181 -11.40 11.25 8.59
N MET A 182 -11.36 9.91 8.70
CA MET A 182 -11.26 9.03 7.53
C MET A 182 -12.49 9.11 6.64
N PHE A 183 -13.68 9.00 7.22
CA PHE A 183 -14.96 9.00 6.52
C PHE A 183 -15.14 10.28 5.69
N ILE A 184 -14.92 11.44 6.32
CA ILE A 184 -15.02 12.75 5.65
C ILE A 184 -13.86 12.90 4.66
N GLY A 185 -12.64 12.56 5.06
CA GLY A 185 -11.45 12.67 4.21
C GLY A 185 -11.54 11.87 2.92
N ALA A 186 -12.24 10.73 2.93
CA ALA A 186 -12.45 9.90 1.76
C ALA A 186 -13.23 10.61 0.64
N PHE A 187 -14.16 11.52 0.94
CA PHE A 187 -14.89 12.27 -0.09
C PHE A 187 -14.04 13.32 -0.82
N PHE A 188 -12.95 13.76 -0.20
CA PHE A 188 -12.10 14.84 -0.72
C PHE A 188 -10.70 14.36 -1.14
N SER A 189 -10.38 13.09 -0.91
CA SER A 189 -9.06 12.57 -1.22
C SER A 189 -8.96 12.16 -2.69
N LYS A 190 -7.93 12.67 -3.38
CA LYS A 190 -7.54 12.22 -4.72
C LYS A 190 -6.66 10.96 -4.70
N ASN A 191 -6.01 10.68 -3.56
CA ASN A 191 -5.18 9.50 -3.33
C ASN A 191 -5.49 8.96 -1.93
N TYR A 192 -6.18 7.83 -1.86
CA TYR A 192 -6.59 7.25 -0.59
C TYR A 192 -5.41 6.81 0.31
N SER A 193 -4.22 6.62 -0.25
CA SER A 193 -3.00 6.29 0.50
C SER A 193 -2.69 7.33 1.60
N ASN A 194 -3.01 8.60 1.36
CA ASN A 194 -2.81 9.67 2.34
C ASN A 194 -3.68 9.50 3.59
N ILE A 195 -4.93 9.05 3.43
CA ILE A 195 -5.81 8.78 4.57
C ILE A 195 -5.62 7.37 5.12
N TYR A 196 -5.03 6.46 4.35
CA TYR A 196 -4.69 5.11 4.79
C TYR A 196 -3.42 5.07 5.67
N PHE A 197 -2.36 5.80 5.30
CA PHE A 197 -1.13 5.88 6.09
C PHE A 197 -1.20 6.85 7.26
N SER A 198 -2.22 7.69 7.32
CA SER A 198 -2.28 8.75 8.32
C SER A 198 -2.54 8.22 9.73
N SER A 199 -1.69 8.65 10.67
CA SER A 199 -1.86 8.39 12.11
C SER A 199 -3.10 9.09 12.71
N LEU A 200 -3.77 9.97 11.96
CA LEU A 200 -4.99 10.64 12.40
C LEU A 200 -6.25 9.91 11.95
N THR A 201 -6.28 9.43 10.70
CA THR A 201 -7.48 8.85 10.09
C THR A 201 -7.57 7.34 10.29
N HIS A 202 -6.44 6.63 10.29
CA HIS A 202 -6.44 5.15 10.32
C HIS A 202 -6.11 4.53 11.68
N VAL A 203 -6.04 5.33 12.74
CA VAL A 203 -5.73 4.84 14.10
C VAL A 203 -6.97 4.36 14.88
N PHE A 204 -8.18 4.62 14.37
CA PHE A 204 -9.43 4.25 15.05
C PHE A 204 -9.55 2.76 15.46
N PRO A 205 -9.03 1.76 14.73
CA PRO A 205 -9.18 0.35 15.14
C PRO A 205 -8.55 0.07 16.51
N PHE A 206 -7.41 0.68 16.82
CA PHE A 206 -6.80 0.59 18.15
C PHE A 206 -7.75 1.04 19.26
N PHE A 207 -8.49 2.14 19.02
CA PHE A 207 -9.40 2.69 20.00
C PHE A 207 -10.67 1.84 20.18
N ALA A 208 -11.16 1.19 19.12
CA ALA A 208 -12.22 0.18 19.23
C ALA A 208 -11.80 -0.97 20.16
N GLY A 209 -10.57 -1.48 19.97
CA GLY A 209 -9.97 -2.49 20.84
C GLY A 209 -9.85 -2.03 22.29
N THR A 210 -9.45 -0.78 22.51
CA THR A 210 -9.33 -0.18 23.84
C THR A 210 -10.67 0.00 24.54
N VAL A 211 -11.70 0.44 23.83
CA VAL A 211 -13.07 0.48 24.34
C VAL A 211 -13.48 -0.93 24.79
N LEU A 212 -13.29 -1.94 23.94
CA LEU A 212 -13.57 -3.34 24.28
C LEU A 212 -12.80 -3.81 25.53
N ALA A 213 -11.54 -3.42 25.70
CA ALA A 213 -10.74 -3.75 26.88
C ALA A 213 -11.35 -3.21 28.18
N THR A 214 -11.99 -2.03 28.15
CA THR A 214 -12.65 -1.47 29.34
C THR A 214 -13.88 -2.25 29.78
N PHE A 215 -14.52 -2.98 28.87
CA PHE A 215 -15.68 -3.84 29.16
C PHE A 215 -15.25 -5.26 29.52
N SER A 216 -14.43 -5.87 28.66
CA SER A 216 -14.05 -7.29 28.73
C SER A 216 -12.92 -7.55 29.73
N GLY A 217 -11.81 -6.82 29.63
CA GLY A 217 -10.60 -7.02 30.42
C GLY A 217 -9.89 -8.36 30.16
N VAL A 218 -8.75 -8.57 30.85
CA VAL A 218 -7.95 -9.80 30.80
C VAL A 218 -7.87 -10.44 32.19
N GLY A 219 -7.22 -9.79 33.15
CA GLY A 219 -7.19 -10.24 34.55
C GLY A 219 -8.34 -9.67 35.36
N ASN A 220 -8.67 -8.40 35.16
CA ASN A 220 -9.82 -7.72 35.78
C ASN A 220 -11.00 -7.63 34.80
N VAL A 221 -11.93 -8.58 34.93
CA VAL A 221 -13.11 -8.71 34.08
C VAL A 221 -14.22 -7.77 34.55
N GLY A 222 -14.79 -6.99 33.64
CA GLY A 222 -15.91 -6.10 33.95
C GLY A 222 -17.18 -6.87 34.34
N VAL A 223 -18.01 -6.28 35.21
CA VAL A 223 -19.24 -6.92 35.72
C VAL A 223 -20.19 -7.33 34.59
N GLN A 224 -20.32 -6.48 33.56
CA GLN A 224 -21.18 -6.77 32.40
C GLN A 224 -20.67 -7.96 31.58
N MET A 225 -19.35 -8.10 31.45
CA MET A 225 -18.75 -9.20 30.71
C MET A 225 -18.98 -10.53 31.43
N LYS A 226 -18.83 -10.57 32.77
CA LYS A 226 -19.18 -11.77 33.55
C LYS A 226 -20.63 -12.19 33.37
N LYS A 227 -21.57 -11.24 33.40
CA LYS A 227 -22.99 -11.51 33.13
C LYS A 227 -23.23 -12.03 31.72
N LEU A 228 -22.49 -11.53 30.72
CA LEU A 228 -22.55 -12.03 29.35
C LEU A 228 -22.02 -13.47 29.26
N GLU A 229 -20.89 -13.75 29.90
CA GLU A 229 -20.29 -15.09 29.94
C GLU A 229 -21.23 -16.13 30.57
N GLU A 230 -21.96 -15.77 31.63
CA GLU A 230 -22.95 -16.65 32.26
C GLU A 230 -24.12 -16.96 31.32
N LYS A 231 -24.56 -15.98 30.53
CA LYS A 231 -25.73 -16.10 29.65
C LYS A 231 -25.45 -16.78 28.31
N VAL A 232 -24.27 -16.56 27.74
CA VAL A 232 -23.97 -17.01 26.37
C VAL A 232 -23.51 -18.46 26.36
N GLU A 233 -24.06 -19.26 25.47
CA GLU A 233 -23.65 -20.66 25.30
C GLU A 233 -22.39 -20.80 24.44
N ILE A 234 -21.61 -21.87 24.65
CA ILE A 234 -20.39 -22.15 23.84
C ILE A 234 -20.74 -22.19 22.34
N LYS A 235 -21.90 -22.76 21.96
CA LYS A 235 -22.34 -22.80 20.56
C LYS A 235 -22.48 -21.40 19.96
N GLN A 236 -23.06 -20.46 20.70
CA GLN A 236 -23.20 -19.07 20.27
C GLN A 236 -21.83 -18.37 20.13
N VAL A 237 -20.91 -18.63 21.05
CA VAL A 237 -19.52 -18.13 20.97
C VAL A 237 -18.81 -18.65 19.71
N LEU A 238 -18.94 -19.94 19.42
CA LEU A 238 -18.35 -20.55 18.23
C LEU A 238 -18.97 -20.02 16.93
N ILE A 239 -20.29 -19.82 16.90
CA ILE A 239 -20.98 -19.20 15.76
C ILE A 239 -20.51 -17.76 15.55
N ALA A 240 -20.41 -16.95 16.61
CA ALA A 240 -19.93 -15.57 16.50
C ALA A 240 -18.48 -15.52 16.00
N LEU A 241 -17.62 -16.41 16.50
CA LEU A 241 -16.22 -16.51 16.09
C LEU A 241 -16.08 -16.95 14.63
N ALA A 242 -16.74 -18.04 14.24
CA ALA A 242 -16.71 -18.57 12.88
C ALA A 242 -17.37 -17.61 11.88
N GLY A 243 -18.51 -17.02 12.26
CA GLY A 243 -19.21 -16.02 11.46
C GLY A 243 -18.35 -14.78 11.21
N SER A 244 -17.66 -14.28 12.25
CA SER A 244 -16.75 -13.15 12.08
C SER A 244 -15.57 -13.48 11.17
N PHE A 245 -14.97 -14.67 11.33
CA PHE A 245 -13.90 -15.14 10.45
C PHE A 245 -14.36 -15.24 8.99
N VAL A 246 -15.52 -15.87 8.75
CA VAL A 246 -16.08 -16.00 7.39
C VAL A 246 -16.39 -14.64 6.79
N LEU A 247 -17.01 -13.73 7.54
CA LEU A 247 -17.31 -12.38 7.06
C LEU A 247 -16.04 -11.59 6.74
N LEU A 248 -14.98 -11.71 7.53
CA LEU A 248 -13.69 -11.09 7.23
C LEU A 248 -13.05 -11.65 5.95
N ILE A 249 -13.15 -12.96 5.73
CA ILE A 249 -12.71 -13.60 4.49
C ILE A 249 -13.58 -13.12 3.31
N LEU A 250 -14.89 -12.97 3.47
CA LEU A 250 -15.75 -12.43 2.42
C LEU A 250 -15.40 -10.99 2.07
N LEU A 251 -15.13 -10.15 3.07
CA LEU A 251 -14.68 -8.78 2.85
C LEU A 251 -13.35 -8.72 2.08
N SER A 252 -12.46 -9.71 2.25
CA SER A 252 -11.19 -9.72 1.51
C SER A 252 -11.34 -9.97 0.02
N PHE A 253 -12.46 -10.54 -0.44
CA PHE A 253 -12.79 -10.65 -1.87
C PHE A 253 -13.45 -9.38 -2.44
N ILE A 254 -14.12 -8.59 -1.60
CA ILE A 254 -15.06 -7.55 -2.04
C ILE A 254 -14.44 -6.16 -1.94
N LEU A 255 -13.73 -5.87 -0.86
CA LEU A 255 -13.17 -4.53 -0.63
C LEU A 255 -12.02 -4.30 -1.60
N LYS A 256 -12.04 -3.15 -2.27
CA LYS A 256 -10.94 -2.67 -3.11
C LYS A 256 -10.36 -1.41 -2.51
N PHE A 257 -9.04 -1.24 -2.58
CA PHE A 257 -8.37 -0.10 -1.96
C PHE A 257 -8.72 1.24 -2.61
N ASP A 258 -9.07 1.25 -3.89
CA ASP A 258 -9.51 2.42 -4.65
C ASP A 258 -11.02 2.73 -4.50
N SER A 259 -11.75 1.91 -3.75
CA SER A 259 -13.19 2.08 -3.54
C SER A 259 -13.50 3.00 -2.36
N LEU A 260 -14.34 4.00 -2.59
CA LEU A 260 -14.88 4.87 -1.54
C LEU A 260 -15.54 4.06 -0.39
N TRP A 261 -16.24 2.98 -0.72
CA TRP A 261 -16.95 2.13 0.26
C TRP A 261 -16.01 1.53 1.31
N THR A 262 -14.76 1.26 0.93
CA THR A 262 -13.74 0.73 1.84
C THR A 262 -13.48 1.68 3.01
N TYR A 263 -13.38 2.99 2.74
CA TYR A 263 -13.08 4.02 3.73
C TYR A 263 -14.32 4.49 4.50
N LEU A 264 -15.51 4.40 3.89
CA LEU A 264 -16.75 4.76 4.58
C LEU A 264 -17.21 3.66 5.55
N PHE A 265 -17.10 2.39 5.16
CA PHE A 265 -17.68 1.28 5.92
C PHE A 265 -16.78 0.05 6.02
N GLY A 266 -15.95 -0.24 5.01
CA GLY A 266 -15.11 -1.45 4.97
C GLY A 266 -14.24 -1.62 6.22
N PHE A 267 -13.41 -0.62 6.54
CA PHE A 267 -12.53 -0.64 7.72
C PHE A 267 -13.31 -0.63 9.04
N LEU A 268 -14.46 0.03 9.09
CA LEU A 268 -15.31 0.02 10.29
C LEU A 268 -15.86 -1.39 10.54
N ILE A 269 -16.39 -2.05 9.50
CA ILE A 269 -16.94 -3.40 9.60
C ILE A 269 -15.83 -4.39 9.99
N SER A 270 -14.66 -4.33 9.36
CA SER A 270 -13.53 -5.22 9.70
C SER A 270 -13.10 -5.05 11.17
N THR A 271 -13.02 -3.81 11.66
CA THR A 271 -12.73 -3.47 13.05
C THR A 271 -13.77 -4.05 14.01
N LEU A 272 -15.06 -3.91 13.70
CA LEU A 272 -16.15 -4.44 14.54
C LEU A 272 -16.13 -5.98 14.57
N LEU A 273 -15.88 -6.64 13.43
CA LEU A 273 -15.73 -8.09 13.37
C LEU A 273 -14.51 -8.56 14.18
N ALA A 274 -13.39 -7.82 14.15
CA ALA A 274 -12.25 -8.08 15.01
C ALA A 274 -12.61 -7.97 16.50
N CYS A 275 -13.38 -6.94 16.90
CA CYS A 275 -13.89 -6.83 18.27
C CYS A 275 -14.75 -8.04 18.68
N VAL A 276 -15.62 -8.53 17.79
CA VAL A 276 -16.43 -9.73 18.05
C VAL A 276 -15.53 -10.96 18.22
N MET A 277 -14.53 -11.16 17.37
CA MET A 277 -13.58 -12.28 17.52
C MET A 277 -12.80 -12.20 18.84
N ILE A 278 -12.35 -11.01 19.24
CA ILE A 278 -11.63 -10.80 20.50
C ILE A 278 -12.52 -11.13 21.70
N ALA A 279 -13.76 -10.63 21.70
CA ALA A 279 -14.73 -10.93 22.75
C ALA A 279 -15.05 -12.44 22.81
N ALA A 280 -15.31 -13.07 21.66
CA ALA A 280 -15.62 -14.49 21.57
C ALA A 280 -14.47 -15.37 22.06
N THR A 281 -13.24 -15.10 21.64
CA THR A 281 -12.06 -15.86 22.08
C THR A 281 -11.76 -15.67 23.57
N ARG A 282 -12.03 -14.48 24.13
CA ARG A 282 -11.93 -14.24 25.58
C ARG A 282 -13.01 -14.98 26.37
N ILE A 283 -14.25 -15.08 25.88
CA ILE A 283 -15.29 -15.90 26.52
C ILE A 283 -14.90 -17.38 26.44
N LEU A 284 -14.38 -17.81 25.29
CA LEU A 284 -13.94 -19.18 25.05
C LEU A 284 -12.78 -19.58 25.99
N HIS A 285 -11.89 -18.65 26.31
CA HIS A 285 -10.82 -18.86 27.30
C HIS A 285 -11.37 -19.27 28.66
N ASP A 286 -12.40 -18.57 29.14
CA ASP A 286 -12.98 -18.80 30.47
C ASP A 286 -13.90 -20.02 30.50
N LYS A 287 -14.64 -20.29 29.42
CA LYS A 287 -15.51 -21.47 29.32
C LYS A 287 -14.75 -22.77 29.12
N LEU A 288 -13.53 -22.72 28.57
CA LEU A 288 -12.70 -23.90 28.30
C LEU A 288 -11.36 -23.86 29.08
N PRO A 289 -11.37 -23.75 30.43
CA PRO A 289 -10.18 -23.52 31.23
C PRO A 289 -9.21 -24.72 31.24
N ASN A 290 -9.67 -25.91 30.83
CA ASN A 290 -8.87 -27.13 30.79
C ASN A 290 -8.45 -27.57 29.38
N ILE A 291 -8.99 -26.94 28.34
CA ILE A 291 -8.64 -27.28 26.95
C ILE A 291 -7.41 -26.48 26.53
N LYS A 292 -6.35 -27.18 26.14
CA LYS A 292 -5.13 -26.58 25.61
C LYS A 292 -5.31 -26.27 24.13
N GLU A 293 -4.77 -25.14 23.71
CA GLU A 293 -4.67 -24.84 22.28
C GLU A 293 -3.70 -25.79 21.58
N PRO A 294 -3.98 -26.19 20.33
CA PRO A 294 -3.05 -26.97 19.53
C PRO A 294 -1.68 -26.28 19.40
N SER A 295 -0.60 -27.06 19.53
CA SER A 295 0.77 -26.53 19.39
C SER A 295 1.06 -25.82 18.06
N PRO A 296 0.58 -26.30 16.90
CA PRO A 296 0.77 -25.59 15.62
C PRO A 296 0.13 -24.19 15.62
N LEU A 297 -1.05 -24.06 16.22
CA LEU A 297 -1.75 -22.78 16.34
C LEU A 297 -0.95 -21.78 17.17
N ASN A 298 -0.38 -22.27 18.28
CA ASN A 298 0.51 -21.46 19.12
C ASN A 298 1.77 -21.04 18.38
N PHE A 299 2.39 -21.92 17.59
CA PHE A 299 3.58 -21.61 16.81
C PHE A 299 3.31 -20.48 15.79
N ILE A 300 2.24 -20.60 15.01
CA ILE A 300 1.90 -19.58 14.00
C ILE A 300 1.59 -18.25 14.70
N ALA A 301 0.80 -18.27 15.77
CA ALA A 301 0.46 -17.05 16.50
C ALA A 301 1.65 -16.39 17.21
N ASP A 302 2.58 -17.18 17.73
CA ASP A 302 3.79 -16.69 18.42
C ASP A 302 4.75 -16.02 17.42
N THR A 303 4.89 -16.62 16.22
CA THR A 303 5.76 -16.12 15.14
C THR A 303 5.11 -15.08 14.23
N SER A 304 3.80 -14.87 14.33
CA SER A 304 3.01 -14.00 13.43
C SER A 304 3.62 -12.61 13.20
N TYR A 305 4.11 -11.93 14.24
CA TYR A 305 4.78 -10.63 14.10
C TYR A 305 6.06 -10.72 13.25
N GLY A 306 6.90 -11.73 13.50
CA GLY A 306 8.11 -11.94 12.71
C GLY A 306 7.76 -12.26 11.25
N VAL A 307 6.76 -13.12 11.02
CA VAL A 307 6.31 -13.44 9.66
C VAL A 307 5.80 -12.18 8.95
N TYR A 308 5.02 -11.34 9.64
CA TYR A 308 4.60 -10.04 9.12
C TYR A 308 5.79 -9.14 8.75
N LEU A 309 6.88 -9.14 9.50
CA LEU A 309 8.05 -8.36 9.12
C LEU A 309 8.77 -8.91 7.88
N PHE A 310 8.96 -10.23 7.82
CA PHE A 310 9.76 -10.87 6.77
C PHE A 310 9.03 -11.06 5.45
N HIS A 311 7.71 -11.23 5.46
CA HIS A 311 6.98 -11.65 4.25
C HIS A 311 7.12 -10.65 3.11
N TRP A 312 6.98 -9.35 3.38
CA TRP A 312 6.96 -8.34 2.33
C TRP A 312 8.29 -8.18 1.59
N PRO A 313 9.44 -7.89 2.24
CA PRO A 313 10.70 -7.75 1.53
C PRO A 313 11.09 -9.01 0.79
N PHE A 314 10.88 -10.20 1.39
CA PHE A 314 11.14 -11.46 0.69
C PHE A 314 10.22 -11.69 -0.49
N TYR A 315 8.92 -11.37 -0.37
CA TYR A 315 7.97 -11.51 -1.46
C TYR A 315 8.34 -10.60 -2.64
N ILE A 316 8.64 -9.33 -2.38
CA ILE A 316 9.11 -8.40 -3.41
C ILE A 316 10.40 -8.91 -4.07
N ILE A 317 11.38 -9.38 -3.28
CA ILE A 317 12.63 -9.91 -3.83
C ILE A 317 12.39 -11.16 -4.69
N PHE A 318 11.66 -12.15 -4.18
CA PHE A 318 11.52 -13.43 -4.88
C PHE A 318 10.61 -13.34 -6.10
N THR A 319 9.61 -12.47 -6.12
CA THR A 319 8.79 -12.26 -7.33
C THR A 319 9.59 -11.69 -8.52
N GLN A 320 10.75 -11.06 -8.26
CA GLN A 320 11.68 -10.66 -9.33
C GLN A 320 12.54 -11.81 -9.87
N LEU A 321 12.64 -12.92 -9.13
CA LEU A 321 13.55 -14.03 -9.42
C LEU A 321 12.84 -15.28 -9.92
N MET A 322 11.55 -15.44 -9.60
CA MET A 322 10.78 -16.63 -9.92
C MET A 322 9.29 -16.33 -10.07
N SER A 323 8.53 -17.30 -10.59
CA SER A 323 7.08 -17.17 -10.69
C SER A 323 6.41 -17.03 -9.32
N ASN A 324 5.23 -16.41 -9.29
CA ASN A 324 4.54 -16.08 -8.04
C ASN A 324 4.37 -17.29 -7.10
N GLY A 325 4.00 -18.45 -7.63
CA GLY A 325 3.81 -19.65 -6.81
C GLY A 325 5.08 -20.08 -6.03
N TRP A 326 6.24 -20.05 -6.70
CA TRP A 326 7.52 -20.35 -6.05
C TRP A 326 7.95 -19.24 -5.09
N ALA A 327 7.71 -17.97 -5.45
CA ALA A 327 8.00 -16.82 -4.60
C ALA A 327 7.21 -16.88 -3.29
N VAL A 328 5.91 -17.20 -3.35
CA VAL A 328 5.05 -17.38 -2.17
C VAL A 328 5.53 -18.51 -1.28
N LEU A 329 5.88 -19.67 -1.88
CA LEU A 329 6.36 -20.83 -1.12
C LEU A 329 7.66 -20.49 -0.37
N LEU A 330 8.66 -19.94 -1.08
CA LEU A 330 9.96 -19.62 -0.51
C LEU A 330 9.86 -18.49 0.53
N THR A 331 9.08 -17.44 0.22
CA THR A 331 8.78 -16.35 1.16
C THR A 331 8.19 -16.90 2.45
N THR A 332 7.20 -17.79 2.35
CA THR A 332 6.52 -18.35 3.52
C THR A 332 7.48 -19.19 4.36
N ILE A 333 8.23 -20.10 3.73
CA ILE A 333 9.21 -20.96 4.42
C ILE A 333 10.27 -20.11 5.15
N LEU A 334 10.87 -19.14 4.46
CA LEU A 334 11.92 -18.30 5.05
C LEU A 334 11.37 -17.35 6.10
N SER A 335 10.20 -16.76 5.88
CA SER A 335 9.56 -15.87 6.87
C SER A 335 9.25 -16.61 8.16
N PHE A 336 8.69 -17.83 8.09
CA PHE A 336 8.48 -18.66 9.29
C PHE A 336 9.79 -19.11 9.93
N GLY A 337 10.79 -19.49 9.14
CA GLY A 337 12.11 -19.88 9.64
C GLY A 337 12.81 -18.78 10.43
N PHE A 338 12.93 -17.59 9.83
CA PHE A 338 13.55 -16.44 10.49
C PHE A 338 12.68 -15.86 11.61
N ALA A 339 11.36 -15.86 11.48
CA ALA A 339 10.46 -15.47 12.58
C ALA A 339 10.58 -16.40 13.79
N ALA A 340 10.69 -17.72 13.57
CA ALA A 340 10.91 -18.69 14.64
C ALA A 340 12.28 -18.48 15.30
N LEU A 341 13.33 -18.25 14.50
CA LEU A 341 14.66 -17.92 15.01
C LEU A 341 14.64 -16.65 15.87
N SER A 342 13.93 -15.62 15.41
CA SER A 342 13.77 -14.37 16.14
C SER A 342 13.02 -14.59 17.46
N PHE A 343 11.82 -15.17 17.39
CA PHE A 343 10.92 -15.30 18.53
C PHE A 343 11.43 -16.24 19.62
N TYR A 344 11.95 -17.41 19.24
CA TYR A 344 12.32 -18.45 20.20
C TYR A 344 13.73 -18.28 20.73
N ILE A 345 14.64 -17.63 19.99
CA ILE A 345 16.07 -17.55 20.34
C ILE A 345 16.47 -16.09 20.59
N LEU A 346 16.33 -15.21 19.60
CA LEU A 346 16.86 -13.86 19.68
C LEU A 346 16.16 -12.98 20.72
N GLU A 347 14.83 -12.91 20.69
CA GLU A 347 14.06 -12.07 21.61
C GLU A 347 14.27 -12.45 23.09
N PRO A 348 14.18 -13.74 23.50
CA PRO A 348 14.39 -14.11 24.90
C PRO A 348 15.83 -13.85 25.34
N THR A 349 16.83 -14.16 24.51
CA THR A 349 18.24 -13.95 24.85
C THR A 349 18.55 -12.47 25.07
N LEU A 350 18.08 -11.57 24.20
CA LEU A 350 18.25 -10.12 24.38
C LEU A 350 17.51 -9.58 25.60
N ALA A 351 16.39 -10.19 25.96
CA ALA A 351 15.65 -9.86 27.18
C ALA A 351 16.23 -10.49 28.46
N GLY A 352 17.38 -11.18 28.38
CA GLY A 352 18.02 -11.86 29.51
C GLY A 352 17.26 -13.10 30.01
N ARG A 353 16.40 -13.68 29.18
CA ARG A 353 15.58 -14.87 29.48
C ARG A 353 16.14 -16.10 28.78
N LYS A 354 15.92 -17.28 29.36
CA LYS A 354 16.28 -18.55 28.72
C LYS A 354 15.31 -18.87 27.57
N PRO A 355 15.80 -19.19 26.37
CA PRO A 355 15.00 -19.69 25.25
C PRO A 355 14.18 -20.92 25.61
N ARG A 356 12.89 -20.91 25.23
CA ARG A 356 11.94 -22.00 25.46
C ARG A 356 11.19 -22.32 24.18
N ILE A 357 11.35 -23.54 23.67
CA ILE A 357 10.64 -24.03 22.48
C ILE A 357 9.61 -25.07 22.93
N PHE A 358 8.34 -24.85 22.58
CA PHE A 358 7.21 -25.69 23.01
C PHE A 358 7.19 -25.99 24.53
N GLY A 359 7.59 -25.00 25.34
CA GLY A 359 7.59 -25.09 26.80
C GLY A 359 8.80 -25.81 27.42
N LYS A 360 9.74 -26.32 26.62
CA LYS A 360 11.00 -26.91 27.10
C LYS A 360 12.13 -25.88 27.03
N GLU A 361 12.88 -25.73 28.13
CA GLU A 361 14.10 -24.92 28.13
C GLU A 361 15.17 -25.57 27.24
N MET A 362 15.82 -24.75 26.42
CA MET A 362 16.90 -25.22 25.56
C MET A 362 18.19 -24.47 25.89
N ASN A 363 19.30 -25.21 26.02
CA ASN A 363 20.62 -24.61 26.07
C ASN A 363 21.05 -24.26 24.63
N VAL A 364 20.75 -23.04 24.20
CA VAL A 364 21.12 -22.53 22.87
C VAL A 364 22.38 -21.67 22.91
N SER A 365 23.20 -21.77 23.97
CA SER A 365 24.45 -20.99 24.10
C SER A 365 25.41 -21.22 22.92
N SER A 366 25.44 -22.44 22.37
CA SER A 366 26.23 -22.80 21.19
C SER A 366 25.73 -22.18 19.88
N ILE A 367 24.45 -21.80 19.81
CA ILE A 367 23.81 -21.27 18.58
C ILE A 367 23.70 -19.74 18.65
N THR A 368 23.42 -19.20 19.85
CA THR A 368 23.25 -17.76 20.09
C THR A 368 24.50 -16.96 19.73
N LYS A 369 25.70 -17.39 20.17
CA LYS A 369 26.94 -16.68 19.85
C LYS A 369 27.17 -16.55 18.33
N PRO A 370 27.13 -17.64 17.53
CA PRO A 370 27.19 -17.53 16.06
C PRO A 370 26.15 -16.59 15.45
N ILE A 371 24.90 -16.61 15.92
CA ILE A 371 23.85 -15.70 15.43
C ILE A 371 24.21 -14.24 15.70
N PHE A 372 24.68 -13.91 16.90
CA PHE A 372 25.09 -12.53 17.19
C PHE A 372 26.35 -12.12 16.42
N TYR A 373 27.30 -13.03 16.21
CA TYR A 373 28.47 -12.74 15.39
C TYR A 373 28.11 -12.55 13.91
N SER A 374 27.08 -13.22 13.38
CA SER A 374 26.65 -13.01 12.00
C SER A 374 26.08 -11.60 11.78
N PHE A 375 25.68 -10.88 12.82
CA PHE A 375 25.19 -9.50 12.67
C PHE A 375 26.30 -8.54 12.25
N ILE A 376 27.56 -8.83 12.56
CA ILE A 376 28.71 -8.00 12.16
C ILE A 376 28.83 -7.93 10.62
N PRO A 377 29.02 -9.06 9.89
CA PRO A 377 29.08 -9.02 8.43
C PRO A 377 27.76 -8.56 7.79
N LEU A 378 26.61 -8.91 8.36
CA LEU A 378 25.32 -8.44 7.85
C LEU A 378 25.18 -6.91 7.95
N THR A 379 25.65 -6.31 9.05
CA THR A 379 25.68 -4.85 9.21
C THR A 379 26.63 -4.20 8.21
N PHE A 380 27.78 -4.82 7.95
CA PHE A 380 28.71 -4.32 6.94
C PHE A 380 28.09 -4.35 5.53
N ILE A 381 27.42 -5.45 5.16
CA ILE A 381 26.68 -5.57 3.89
C ILE A 381 25.57 -4.53 3.80
N LEU A 382 24.77 -4.36 4.86
CA LEU A 382 23.74 -3.33 4.97
C LEU A 382 24.31 -1.92 4.69
N LEU A 383 25.44 -1.57 5.30
CA LEU A 383 26.09 -0.28 5.11
C LEU A 383 26.58 -0.09 3.66
N ILE A 384 27.18 -1.13 3.06
CA ILE A 384 27.59 -1.08 1.65
C ILE A 384 26.37 -0.86 0.75
N ILE A 385 25.30 -1.63 0.92
CA ILE A 385 24.08 -1.50 0.13
C ILE A 385 23.51 -0.09 0.29
N THR A 386 23.48 0.43 1.51
CA THR A 386 22.96 1.78 1.78
C THR A 386 23.77 2.88 1.10
N ILE A 387 25.10 2.77 1.10
CA ILE A 387 26.00 3.77 0.49
C ILE A 387 26.01 3.68 -1.04
N THR A 388 25.86 2.46 -1.58
CA THR A 388 25.92 2.20 -3.04
C THR A 388 24.55 2.21 -3.72
N ALA A 389 23.46 2.26 -2.94
CA ALA A 389 22.11 2.37 -3.44
C ALA A 389 21.96 3.66 -4.26
N PRO A 390 21.24 3.59 -5.40
CA PRO A 390 20.94 4.80 -6.14
C PRO A 390 20.10 5.74 -5.26
N SER A 391 20.37 7.04 -5.38
CA SER A 391 19.49 8.04 -4.78
C SER A 391 18.09 7.90 -5.37
N VAL A 392 17.06 8.17 -4.56
CA VAL A 392 15.68 8.38 -5.04
C VAL A 392 15.63 9.48 -6.12
N GLY A 393 16.65 10.34 -6.15
CA GLY A 393 16.83 11.47 -7.04
C GLY A 393 17.18 11.07 -8.47
N ALA A 394 16.13 11.04 -9.29
CA ALA A 394 16.02 11.72 -10.59
C ALA A 394 14.63 11.45 -11.16
N PHE A 395 14.14 10.21 -11.01
CA PHE A 395 12.85 9.79 -11.55
C PHE A 395 11.68 10.19 -10.65
N GLU A 396 11.69 9.90 -9.35
CA GLU A 396 10.59 10.31 -8.46
C GLU A 396 10.51 11.82 -8.25
N GLU A 397 11.67 12.49 -8.18
CA GLU A 397 11.74 13.95 -8.17
C GLU A 397 11.20 14.55 -9.48
N SER A 398 11.56 14.00 -10.64
CA SER A 398 10.96 14.43 -11.91
C SER A 398 9.47 14.11 -12.00
N LEU A 399 8.96 13.04 -11.39
CA LEU A 399 7.50 12.78 -11.34
C LEU A 399 6.76 13.88 -10.57
N ILE A 400 7.27 14.31 -9.41
CA ILE A 400 6.66 15.39 -8.61
C ILE A 400 6.80 16.73 -9.34
N VAL A 401 7.98 17.04 -9.87
CA VAL A 401 8.24 18.27 -10.64
C VAL A 401 7.36 18.30 -11.89
N ASN A 402 7.24 17.20 -12.61
CA ASN A 402 6.37 17.08 -13.78
C ASN A 402 4.90 17.24 -13.39
N ALA A 403 4.44 16.66 -12.29
CA ALA A 403 3.06 16.85 -11.82
C ALA A 403 2.76 18.32 -11.47
N LEU A 404 3.70 19.02 -10.82
CA LEU A 404 3.58 20.45 -10.51
C LEU A 404 3.61 21.32 -11.78
N ASN A 405 4.51 21.02 -12.71
CA ASN A 405 4.62 21.71 -13.99
C ASN A 405 3.36 21.50 -14.84
N GLN A 406 2.81 20.29 -14.89
CA GLN A 406 1.54 19.99 -15.58
C GLN A 406 0.39 20.82 -14.99
N ALA A 407 0.31 20.92 -13.65
CA ALA A 407 -0.71 21.73 -12.99
C ALA A 407 -0.56 23.24 -13.29
N ASP A 408 0.67 23.76 -13.27
CA ASP A 408 0.94 25.17 -13.59
C ASP A 408 0.67 25.48 -15.06
N THR A 409 1.17 24.65 -16.00
CA THR A 409 0.88 24.78 -17.44
C THR A 409 -0.61 24.72 -17.72
N LYS A 410 -1.36 23.78 -17.12
CA LYS A 410 -2.81 23.70 -17.27
C LYS A 410 -3.49 24.96 -16.73
N MET A 411 -3.07 25.49 -15.58
CA MET A 411 -3.62 26.73 -15.01
C MET A 411 -3.34 27.96 -15.89
N GLN A 412 -2.10 28.15 -16.32
CA GLN A 412 -1.68 29.28 -17.16
C GLN A 412 -2.40 29.26 -18.52
N THR A 413 -2.52 28.08 -19.12
CA THR A 413 -3.14 27.92 -20.44
C THR A 413 -4.66 28.04 -20.36
N THR A 414 -5.31 27.48 -19.33
CA THR A 414 -6.74 27.70 -19.05
C THR A 414 -7.05 29.18 -18.88
N ARG A 415 -6.20 29.92 -18.14
CA ARG A 415 -6.33 31.37 -17.99
C ARG A 415 -6.17 32.10 -19.33
N LYS A 416 -5.13 31.77 -20.10
CA LYS A 416 -4.88 32.37 -21.42
C LYS A 416 -6.07 32.16 -22.37
N HIS A 417 -6.70 30.98 -22.38
CA HIS A 417 -7.88 30.71 -23.21
C HIS A 417 -9.17 31.34 -22.67
N ALA A 418 -9.35 31.42 -21.35
CA ALA A 418 -10.45 32.19 -20.77
C ALA A 418 -10.37 33.68 -21.18
N ASP A 419 -9.14 34.22 -21.27
CA ASP A 419 -8.86 35.59 -21.71
C ASP A 419 -8.93 35.75 -23.25
N GLN A 420 -8.62 34.69 -24.02
CA GLN A 420 -8.62 34.68 -25.49
C GLN A 420 -9.79 33.86 -26.05
N LYS A 421 -11.02 34.38 -25.95
CA LYS A 421 -12.15 33.85 -26.74
C LYS A 421 -11.94 34.15 -28.23
N THR A 422 -11.31 33.22 -28.94
CA THR A 422 -11.18 33.30 -30.41
C THR A 422 -12.15 32.32 -31.05
N ALA A 423 -12.98 32.83 -31.96
CA ALA A 423 -14.02 32.07 -32.64
C ALA A 423 -13.45 31.27 -33.82
N THR A 424 -13.24 29.97 -33.62
CA THR A 424 -13.19 29.01 -34.73
C THR A 424 -14.62 28.65 -35.14
N ASN A 425 -14.85 28.03 -36.30
CA ASN A 425 -16.19 27.66 -36.78
C ASN A 425 -16.98 26.77 -35.78
N TYR A 426 -16.28 26.08 -34.87
CA TYR A 426 -16.87 25.26 -33.79
C TYR A 426 -16.63 25.84 -32.38
N ASN A 427 -16.06 27.04 -32.25
CA ASN A 427 -15.63 27.66 -30.97
C ASN A 427 -14.67 26.78 -30.12
N VAL A 428 -13.83 25.98 -30.78
CA VAL A 428 -12.78 25.16 -30.15
C VAL A 428 -11.46 25.93 -30.13
N ALA A 429 -10.76 25.90 -29.00
CA ALA A 429 -9.44 26.52 -28.85
C ALA A 429 -8.35 25.70 -29.59
N GLU A 430 -7.48 26.40 -30.32
CA GLU A 430 -6.31 25.77 -30.95
C GLU A 430 -5.29 25.33 -29.89
N GLY A 431 -4.57 24.25 -30.21
CA GLY A 431 -3.52 23.66 -29.38
C GLY A 431 -3.67 22.15 -29.26
N THR A 432 -2.90 21.55 -28.36
CA THR A 432 -2.84 20.09 -28.19
C THR A 432 -3.07 19.68 -26.74
N THR A 433 -4.04 18.81 -26.47
CA THR A 433 -4.18 18.13 -25.18
C THR A 433 -3.58 16.73 -25.31
N VAL A 434 -2.65 16.36 -24.43
CA VAL A 434 -2.05 15.01 -24.40
C VAL A 434 -2.52 14.29 -23.14
N ILE A 435 -3.30 13.22 -23.30
CA ILE A 435 -3.75 12.35 -22.20
C ILE A 435 -2.88 11.10 -22.23
N GLY A 436 -1.97 11.00 -21.26
CA GLY A 436 -0.90 10.00 -21.28
C GLY A 436 -0.81 9.08 -20.07
N ASP A 437 -0.11 7.97 -20.24
CA ASP A 437 0.28 7.04 -19.18
C ASP A 437 1.72 7.30 -18.70
N SER A 438 2.34 6.30 -18.06
CA SER A 438 3.69 6.41 -17.52
C SER A 438 4.77 6.64 -18.60
N VAL A 439 4.55 6.21 -19.85
CA VAL A 439 5.50 6.44 -20.95
C VAL A 439 5.45 7.89 -21.41
N THR A 440 4.25 8.47 -21.51
CA THR A 440 4.08 9.89 -21.80
C THR A 440 4.63 10.75 -20.66
N LEU A 441 4.41 10.34 -19.41
CA LEU A 441 4.93 11.05 -18.24
C LEU A 441 6.47 11.06 -18.23
N ARG A 442 7.09 9.94 -18.59
CA ARG A 442 8.54 9.86 -18.80
C ARG A 442 9.01 10.77 -19.92
N SER A 443 8.17 11.03 -20.93
CA SER A 443 8.47 11.86 -22.10
C SER A 443 8.17 13.36 -21.90
N ALA A 444 7.62 13.77 -20.75
CA ALA A 444 6.94 15.06 -20.61
C ALA A 444 7.81 16.27 -21.01
N GLU A 445 9.07 16.31 -20.57
CA GLU A 445 10.00 17.41 -20.90
C GLU A 445 10.26 17.51 -22.40
N TRP A 446 10.51 16.37 -23.07
CA TRP A 446 10.76 16.34 -24.51
C TRP A 446 9.50 16.63 -25.32
N ILE A 447 8.31 16.23 -24.84
CA ILE A 447 7.03 16.63 -25.44
C ILE A 447 6.88 18.14 -25.37
N GLN A 448 7.16 18.75 -24.21
CA GLN A 448 7.08 20.21 -24.05
C GLN A 448 8.11 20.94 -24.92
N GLU A 449 9.30 20.39 -25.11
CA GLU A 449 10.32 20.94 -26.01
C GLU A 449 9.89 20.84 -27.49
N ALA A 450 9.35 19.69 -27.89
CA ALA A 450 8.96 19.43 -29.27
C ALA A 450 7.66 20.15 -29.66
N ILE A 451 6.71 20.25 -28.72
CA ILE A 451 5.35 20.77 -28.88
C ILE A 451 5.07 21.76 -27.73
N PRO A 452 5.58 23.01 -27.81
CA PRO A 452 5.55 23.97 -26.70
C PRO A 452 4.15 24.39 -26.23
N ASP A 453 3.12 24.19 -27.05
CA ASP A 453 1.72 24.49 -26.77
C ASP A 453 0.92 23.26 -26.28
N ALA A 454 1.57 22.10 -26.12
CA ALA A 454 0.92 20.92 -25.59
C ALA A 454 0.58 21.07 -24.09
N GLN A 455 -0.67 20.78 -23.75
CA GLN A 455 -1.11 20.52 -22.39
C GLN A 455 -0.98 19.03 -22.12
N VAL A 456 0.12 18.64 -21.48
CA VAL A 456 0.35 17.25 -21.09
C VAL A 456 -0.32 16.98 -19.76
N ASP A 457 -1.18 15.97 -19.71
CA ASP A 457 -1.69 15.36 -18.49
C ASP A 457 -1.35 13.87 -18.54
N ALA A 458 -0.34 13.48 -17.78
CA ALA A 458 0.14 12.11 -17.75
C ALA A 458 0.38 11.65 -16.31
N VAL A 459 -0.11 10.46 -15.97
CA VAL A 459 0.05 9.86 -14.64
C VAL A 459 0.46 8.41 -14.75
N VAL A 460 1.19 7.95 -13.72
CA VAL A 460 1.57 6.55 -13.60
C VAL A 460 0.32 5.66 -13.57
N SER A 461 0.38 4.52 -14.26
CA SER A 461 -0.69 3.52 -14.31
C SER A 461 -2.01 3.97 -14.95
N ARG A 462 -2.06 5.13 -15.64
CA ARG A 462 -3.25 5.49 -16.42
C ARG A 462 -3.51 4.43 -17.49
N ASN A 463 -4.76 4.01 -17.60
CA ASN A 463 -5.25 3.11 -18.63
C ASN A 463 -6.42 3.78 -19.37
N LEU A 464 -6.99 3.10 -20.38
CA LEU A 464 -8.09 3.66 -21.16
C LEU A 464 -9.33 4.01 -20.32
N VAL A 465 -9.59 3.31 -19.20
CA VAL A 465 -10.73 3.57 -18.32
C VAL A 465 -10.55 4.87 -17.55
N SER A 466 -9.43 5.02 -16.84
CA SER A 466 -9.15 6.23 -16.06
C SER A 466 -8.86 7.44 -16.95
N GLY A 467 -8.29 7.23 -18.14
CA GLY A 467 -8.18 8.29 -19.15
C GLY A 467 -9.54 8.79 -19.64
N LEU A 468 -10.56 7.92 -19.69
CA LEU A 468 -11.86 8.27 -20.26
C LEU A 468 -12.64 9.15 -19.29
N GLU A 469 -12.49 8.91 -17.98
CA GLU A 469 -13.02 9.79 -16.94
C GLU A 469 -12.44 11.20 -17.05
N PHE A 470 -11.13 11.30 -17.26
CA PHE A 470 -10.45 12.57 -17.46
C PHE A 470 -10.90 13.27 -18.75
N PHE A 471 -10.98 12.53 -19.85
CA PHE A 471 -11.46 13.04 -21.14
C PHE A 471 -12.90 13.59 -21.03
N LYS A 472 -13.81 12.85 -20.37
CA LYS A 472 -15.18 13.32 -20.09
C LYS A 472 -15.19 14.60 -19.26
N ASN A 473 -14.31 14.71 -18.28
CA ASN A 473 -14.20 15.91 -17.46
C ASN A 473 -13.69 17.12 -18.26
N ASP A 474 -12.68 16.96 -19.11
CA ASP A 474 -12.17 18.05 -19.95
C ASP A 474 -13.20 18.50 -21.00
N ILE A 475 -14.00 17.57 -21.54
CA ILE A 475 -15.16 17.91 -22.39
C ILE A 475 -16.19 18.72 -21.61
N ALA A 476 -16.58 18.25 -20.41
CA ALA A 476 -17.59 18.91 -19.58
C ALA A 476 -17.19 20.34 -19.17
N ASN A 477 -15.89 20.57 -18.97
CA ASN A 477 -15.34 21.87 -18.59
C ASN A 477 -14.92 22.73 -19.78
N GLN A 478 -15.09 22.26 -21.02
CA GLN A 478 -14.68 22.95 -22.24
C GLN A 478 -13.17 23.30 -22.26
N THR A 479 -12.34 22.43 -21.69
CA THR A 479 -10.88 22.60 -21.60
C THR A 479 -10.12 21.78 -22.64
N LEU A 480 -10.81 20.89 -23.35
CA LEU A 480 -10.23 20.08 -24.42
C LEU A 480 -9.83 20.97 -25.62
N LEU A 481 -8.58 20.85 -26.07
CA LEU A 481 -8.05 21.60 -27.22
C LEU A 481 -8.32 20.86 -28.53
N GLN A 482 -8.21 21.58 -29.66
CA GLN A 482 -8.53 21.06 -30.99
C GLN A 482 -7.84 19.72 -31.31
N ASN A 483 -6.56 19.56 -30.99
CA ASN A 483 -5.87 18.29 -31.19
C ASN A 483 -5.82 17.51 -29.87
N VAL A 484 -6.40 16.31 -29.85
CA VAL A 484 -6.40 15.44 -28.68
C VAL A 484 -5.49 14.26 -28.96
N VAL A 485 -4.40 14.12 -28.21
CA VAL A 485 -3.50 12.98 -28.25
C VAL A 485 -3.86 12.02 -27.13
N LEU A 486 -4.21 10.79 -27.49
CA LEU A 486 -4.45 9.69 -26.56
C LEU A 486 -3.24 8.77 -26.56
N ALA A 487 -2.44 8.83 -25.50
CA ALA A 487 -1.22 8.07 -25.34
C ALA A 487 -1.34 7.06 -24.20
N LEU A 488 -2.23 6.09 -24.40
CA LEU A 488 -2.63 5.08 -23.42
C LEU A 488 -2.54 3.69 -24.05
N GLY A 489 -2.46 2.66 -23.21
CA GLY A 489 -2.53 1.26 -23.65
C GLY A 489 -1.35 0.40 -23.21
N THR A 490 -0.30 1.00 -22.63
CA THR A 490 0.77 0.23 -21.98
C THR A 490 0.30 -0.45 -20.70
N ASN A 491 -0.76 0.09 -20.08
CA ASN A 491 -1.53 -0.55 -19.02
C ASN A 491 -2.81 -1.15 -19.64
N PRO A 492 -2.77 -2.43 -20.08
CA PRO A 492 -3.83 -3.01 -20.89
C PRO A 492 -5.12 -3.21 -20.10
N VAL A 493 -6.25 -3.15 -20.81
CA VAL A 493 -7.58 -3.48 -20.32
C VAL A 493 -8.29 -4.37 -21.35
N ASP A 494 -9.03 -5.37 -20.88
CA ASP A 494 -9.61 -6.38 -21.78
C ASP A 494 -10.61 -5.79 -22.79
N ASN A 495 -11.35 -4.75 -22.39
CA ASN A 495 -12.38 -4.09 -23.21
C ASN A 495 -11.87 -2.85 -23.97
N TYR A 496 -10.63 -2.90 -24.48
CA TYR A 496 -9.99 -1.75 -25.16
C TYR A 496 -10.77 -1.25 -26.38
N GLU A 497 -11.41 -2.14 -27.16
CA GLU A 497 -12.19 -1.76 -28.36
C GLU A 497 -13.37 -0.86 -27.98
N GLU A 498 -14.18 -1.31 -27.02
CA GLU A 498 -15.34 -0.57 -26.50
C GLU A 498 -14.95 0.79 -25.91
N LEU A 499 -13.77 0.88 -25.30
CA LEU A 499 -13.28 2.12 -24.72
C LEU A 499 -12.79 3.09 -25.80
N LEU A 500 -12.01 2.62 -26.78
CA LEU A 500 -11.54 3.44 -27.90
C LEU A 500 -12.71 3.96 -28.76
N ASP A 501 -13.73 3.13 -29.00
CA ASP A 501 -14.97 3.56 -29.64
C ASP A 501 -15.66 4.66 -28.83
N GLN A 502 -15.72 4.55 -27.50
CA GLN A 502 -16.27 5.62 -26.65
C GLN A 502 -15.50 6.94 -26.76
N TYR A 503 -14.16 6.94 -26.86
CA TYR A 503 -13.41 8.17 -27.10
C TYR A 503 -13.79 8.83 -28.42
N ILE A 504 -13.92 8.02 -29.49
CA ILE A 504 -14.32 8.52 -30.80
C ILE A 504 -15.74 9.06 -30.77
N GLU A 505 -16.69 8.35 -30.16
CA GLU A 505 -18.09 8.78 -30.04
C GLU A 505 -18.22 10.10 -29.27
N LEU A 506 -17.55 10.20 -28.11
CA LEU A 506 -17.62 11.35 -27.21
C LEU A 506 -16.81 12.56 -27.67
N LEU A 507 -15.82 12.38 -28.55
CA LEU A 507 -15.01 13.49 -29.07
C LEU A 507 -15.93 14.60 -29.61
N PRO A 508 -15.83 15.85 -29.14
CA PRO A 508 -16.71 16.91 -29.63
C PRO A 508 -16.39 17.29 -31.08
N LYS A 509 -17.36 17.91 -31.76
CA LYS A 509 -17.16 18.46 -33.11
C LYS A 509 -16.01 19.48 -33.11
N GLY A 510 -15.30 19.59 -34.23
CA GLY A 510 -14.18 20.51 -34.38
C GLY A 510 -12.87 20.05 -33.77
N HIS A 511 -12.78 18.81 -33.27
CA HIS A 511 -11.56 18.23 -32.70
C HIS A 511 -10.96 17.15 -33.61
N ARG A 512 -9.67 16.86 -33.45
CA ARG A 512 -8.95 15.74 -34.04
C ARG A 512 -8.50 14.79 -32.93
N LEU A 513 -8.43 13.51 -33.24
CA LEU A 513 -7.90 12.50 -32.32
C LEU A 513 -6.62 11.91 -32.89
N ILE A 514 -5.56 11.86 -32.09
CA ILE A 514 -4.28 11.27 -32.42
C ILE A 514 -4.06 10.12 -31.44
N LEU A 515 -4.01 8.89 -31.94
CA LEU A 515 -3.80 7.69 -31.14
C LEU A 515 -2.31 7.34 -31.13
N VAL A 516 -1.70 7.25 -29.95
CA VAL A 516 -0.32 6.80 -29.81
C VAL A 516 -0.30 5.31 -29.50
N THR A 517 0.26 4.51 -30.40
CA THR A 517 0.18 3.05 -30.27
C THR A 517 0.96 2.52 -29.07
N PRO A 518 0.40 1.62 -28.26
CA PRO A 518 1.10 1.12 -27.08
C PRO A 518 2.21 0.14 -27.47
N TYR A 519 3.30 0.11 -26.71
CA TYR A 519 4.39 -0.85 -26.89
C TYR A 519 4.76 -1.51 -25.57
N ASP A 520 4.90 -2.84 -25.60
CA ASP A 520 5.49 -3.62 -24.53
C ASP A 520 6.42 -4.68 -25.14
N GLY A 521 7.72 -4.47 -25.04
CA GLY A 521 8.72 -5.35 -25.64
C GLY A 521 8.75 -6.77 -25.04
N ARG A 522 8.11 -7.00 -23.89
CA ARG A 522 7.93 -8.34 -23.30
C ARG A 522 6.92 -9.16 -24.08
N THR A 523 5.96 -8.50 -24.74
CA THR A 523 4.84 -9.13 -25.44
C THR A 523 4.74 -8.75 -26.92
N ALA A 524 5.63 -7.91 -27.44
CA ALA A 524 5.64 -7.45 -28.84
C ALA A 524 5.72 -8.59 -29.89
N ASN A 525 6.25 -9.75 -29.51
CA ASN A 525 6.30 -10.93 -30.39
C ASN A 525 5.07 -11.86 -30.23
N ASP A 526 4.11 -11.49 -29.39
CA ASP A 526 2.87 -12.23 -29.15
C ASP A 526 1.68 -11.48 -29.76
N PRO A 527 1.17 -11.93 -30.92
CA PRO A 527 -0.01 -11.34 -31.57
C PRO A 527 -1.29 -11.43 -30.73
N SER A 528 -1.32 -12.30 -29.71
CA SER A 528 -2.48 -12.45 -28.83
C SER A 528 -2.51 -11.43 -27.69
N SER A 529 -1.40 -10.73 -27.45
CA SER A 529 -1.28 -9.73 -26.39
C SER A 529 -2.15 -8.50 -26.65
N ILE A 530 -2.67 -7.91 -25.57
CA ILE A 530 -3.59 -6.76 -25.65
C ILE A 530 -2.91 -5.54 -26.32
N PRO A 531 -1.66 -5.15 -25.98
CA PRO A 531 -1.02 -4.00 -26.64
C PRO A 531 -0.89 -4.16 -28.15
N VAL A 532 -0.55 -5.38 -28.62
CA VAL A 532 -0.43 -5.66 -30.07
C VAL A 532 -1.78 -5.59 -30.76
N LYS A 533 -2.83 -6.17 -30.17
CA LYS A 533 -4.21 -6.09 -30.69
C LYS A 533 -4.74 -4.66 -30.70
N MET A 534 -4.50 -3.91 -29.63
CA MET A 534 -4.89 -2.52 -29.50
C MET A 534 -4.24 -1.66 -30.58
N ARG A 535 -2.94 -1.81 -30.83
CA ARG A 535 -2.26 -1.13 -31.96
C ARG A 535 -2.97 -1.39 -33.29
N GLN A 536 -3.31 -2.66 -33.59
CA GLN A 536 -3.98 -2.98 -34.85
C GLN A 536 -5.33 -2.28 -34.95
N TYR A 537 -6.09 -2.26 -33.86
CA TYR A 537 -7.37 -1.59 -33.81
C TYR A 537 -7.26 -0.07 -33.98
N GLU A 538 -6.27 0.57 -33.36
CA GLU A 538 -6.00 2.01 -33.54
C GLU A 538 -5.66 2.36 -35.00
N LEU A 539 -4.88 1.49 -35.68
CA LEU A 539 -4.59 1.62 -37.11
C LEU A 539 -5.84 1.45 -37.98
N GLU A 540 -6.79 0.60 -37.58
CA GLU A 540 -8.08 0.45 -38.26
C GLU A 540 -8.98 1.68 -38.06
N LEU A 541 -9.04 2.22 -36.85
CA LEU A 541 -9.82 3.41 -36.52
C LEU A 541 -9.37 4.63 -37.34
N ALA A 542 -8.06 4.84 -37.52
CA ALA A 542 -7.53 5.92 -38.34
C ALA A 542 -7.78 5.75 -39.86
N LYS A 543 -8.02 4.53 -40.34
CA LYS A 543 -8.49 4.31 -41.71
C LYS A 543 -10.00 4.58 -41.84
N LYS A 544 -10.75 4.35 -40.77
CA LYS A 544 -12.22 4.47 -40.73
C LYS A 544 -12.67 5.93 -40.60
N TYR A 545 -11.94 6.76 -39.87
CA TYR A 545 -12.32 8.14 -39.56
C TYR A 545 -11.24 9.12 -40.04
N ASP A 546 -11.63 10.11 -40.84
CA ASP A 546 -10.72 11.12 -41.43
C ASP A 546 -10.22 12.18 -40.43
N PHE A 547 -10.78 12.20 -39.23
CA PHE A 547 -10.35 13.04 -38.10
C PHE A 547 -9.52 12.27 -37.06
N VAL A 548 -9.19 10.99 -37.32
CA VAL A 548 -8.37 10.14 -36.45
C VAL A 548 -7.03 9.87 -37.13
N TYR A 549 -5.93 10.10 -36.41
CA TYR A 549 -4.56 9.94 -36.87
C TYR A 549 -3.81 9.01 -35.92
N VAL A 550 -2.70 8.43 -36.39
CA VAL A 550 -1.86 7.54 -35.57
C VAL A 550 -0.45 8.09 -35.45
N ALA A 551 0.04 8.06 -34.24
CA ALA A 551 1.43 8.25 -33.89
C ALA A 551 1.97 6.86 -33.47
N ASP A 552 2.59 6.12 -34.41
CA ASP A 552 2.88 4.69 -34.24
C ASP A 552 4.14 4.43 -33.40
N TRP A 553 4.07 4.72 -32.10
CA TRP A 553 5.15 4.49 -31.15
C TRP A 553 5.64 3.03 -31.14
N TYR A 554 4.75 2.06 -31.27
CA TYR A 554 5.14 0.65 -31.39
C TYR A 554 6.14 0.40 -32.50
N GLN A 555 5.94 1.01 -33.69
CA GLN A 555 6.87 0.83 -34.79
C GLN A 555 8.21 1.53 -34.53
N VAL A 556 8.17 2.75 -33.96
CA VAL A 556 9.38 3.49 -33.57
C VAL A 556 10.18 2.72 -32.51
N ALA A 557 9.49 2.15 -31.53
CA ALA A 557 10.08 1.33 -30.47
C ALA A 557 10.83 0.10 -31.01
N ILE A 558 10.22 -0.63 -31.96
CA ILE A 558 10.86 -1.79 -32.61
C ILE A 558 12.08 -1.38 -33.43
N ASN A 559 12.00 -0.26 -34.14
CA ASN A 559 13.08 0.20 -35.01
C ASN A 559 14.31 0.71 -34.23
N ASN A 560 14.17 0.92 -32.92
CA ASN A 560 15.21 1.48 -32.06
C ASN A 560 15.52 0.54 -30.87
N PRO A 561 16.07 -0.67 -31.11
CA PRO A 561 16.32 -1.65 -30.06
C PRO A 561 17.30 -1.15 -28.97
N GLN A 562 18.16 -0.17 -29.29
CA GLN A 562 19.18 0.37 -28.40
C GLN A 562 18.59 1.05 -27.16
N ILE A 563 17.42 1.69 -27.25
CA ILE A 563 16.81 2.42 -26.12
C ILE A 563 16.24 1.48 -25.06
N TRP A 564 16.20 0.18 -25.32
CA TRP A 564 15.61 -0.82 -24.42
C TRP A 564 16.64 -1.59 -23.58
N ILE A 565 17.94 -1.45 -23.88
CA ILE A 565 19.00 -2.18 -23.19
C ILE A 565 18.99 -1.78 -21.70
N GLY A 566 18.85 -2.77 -20.81
CA GLY A 566 18.83 -2.54 -19.36
C GLY A 566 17.53 -1.96 -18.80
N THR A 567 16.46 -1.90 -19.61
CA THR A 567 15.14 -1.38 -19.21
C THR A 567 14.15 -2.50 -18.84
N ASP A 568 12.90 -2.13 -18.53
CA ASP A 568 11.78 -3.05 -18.36
C ASP A 568 11.03 -3.36 -19.67
N TYR A 569 11.55 -2.90 -20.81
CA TYR A 569 10.98 -3.03 -22.16
C TYR A 569 9.65 -2.31 -22.40
N VAL A 570 9.23 -1.44 -21.48
CA VAL A 570 8.07 -0.54 -21.64
C VAL A 570 8.53 0.92 -21.52
N HIS A 571 9.41 1.19 -20.57
CA HIS A 571 10.01 2.48 -20.33
C HIS A 571 11.45 2.52 -20.84
N TYR A 572 11.66 3.26 -21.92
CA TYR A 572 12.96 3.39 -22.58
C TYR A 572 14.00 4.12 -21.70
N GLY A 573 15.27 3.87 -22.00
CA GLY A 573 16.43 4.52 -21.40
C GLY A 573 16.78 4.02 -19.99
N ALA A 574 17.94 3.38 -19.86
CA ALA A 574 18.49 2.92 -18.58
C ALA A 574 19.48 3.93 -17.96
N ASP A 575 19.96 4.88 -18.75
CA ASP A 575 20.86 5.98 -18.39
C ASP A 575 20.41 7.29 -19.04
N SER A 576 21.04 8.41 -18.66
CA SER A 576 20.63 9.75 -19.13
C SER A 576 20.68 9.92 -20.65
N GLU A 577 21.61 9.26 -21.33
CA GLU A 577 21.79 9.38 -22.79
C GLU A 577 20.68 8.62 -23.53
N SER A 578 20.46 7.36 -23.16
CA SER A 578 19.40 6.52 -23.73
C SER A 578 17.99 7.01 -23.36
N MET A 579 17.82 7.64 -22.20
CA MET A 579 16.57 8.32 -21.83
C MET A 579 16.28 9.52 -22.73
N ALA A 580 17.30 10.35 -22.99
CA ALA A 580 17.16 11.50 -23.88
C ALA A 580 16.89 11.08 -25.33
N GLU A 581 17.52 10.02 -25.80
CA GLU A 581 17.25 9.45 -27.12
C GLU A 581 15.80 8.97 -27.25
N GLY A 582 15.34 8.12 -26.32
CA GLY A 582 13.97 7.59 -26.35
C GLY A 582 12.91 8.69 -26.19
N GLY A 583 13.14 9.69 -25.34
CA GLY A 583 12.24 10.83 -25.17
C GLY A 583 12.12 11.71 -26.42
N LYS A 584 13.23 11.94 -27.13
CA LYS A 584 13.23 12.64 -28.42
C LYS A 584 12.50 11.85 -29.51
N LEU A 585 12.70 10.53 -29.57
CA LEU A 585 12.00 9.67 -30.52
C LEU A 585 10.48 9.70 -30.27
N TYR A 586 10.06 9.57 -29.02
CA TYR A 586 8.65 9.59 -28.63
C TYR A 586 7.98 10.94 -28.96
N SER A 587 8.61 12.04 -28.57
CA SER A 587 8.08 13.40 -28.81
C SER A 587 8.07 13.80 -30.29
N ASN A 588 9.12 13.47 -31.06
CA ASN A 588 9.17 13.76 -32.48
C ASN A 588 8.11 12.98 -33.28
N MET A 589 7.90 11.71 -32.94
CA MET A 589 6.86 10.89 -33.54
C MET A 589 5.47 11.50 -33.31
N MET A 590 5.19 11.98 -32.09
CA MET A 590 3.95 12.69 -31.78
C MET A 590 3.82 13.99 -32.59
N LYS A 591 4.89 14.77 -32.69
CA LYS A 591 4.93 16.02 -33.47
C LYS A 591 4.68 15.79 -34.95
N GLU A 592 5.25 14.73 -35.53
CA GLU A 592 5.03 14.36 -36.93
C GLU A 592 3.56 13.99 -37.19
N ALA A 593 2.94 13.22 -36.29
CA ALA A 593 1.52 12.89 -36.37
C ALA A 593 0.62 14.14 -36.28
N LEU A 594 0.95 15.07 -35.37
CA LEU A 594 0.23 16.34 -35.25
C LEU A 594 0.39 17.23 -36.49
N ASN A 595 1.59 17.29 -37.07
CA ASN A 595 1.83 18.02 -38.31
C ASN A 595 1.01 17.42 -39.48
N ALA A 596 0.95 16.10 -39.59
CA ALA A 596 0.10 15.43 -40.57
C ALA A 596 -1.38 15.78 -40.34
N ALA A 597 -1.84 15.72 -39.09
CA ALA A 597 -3.21 16.03 -38.70
C ALA A 597 -3.60 17.50 -38.97
N SER A 598 -2.66 18.44 -38.85
CA SER A 598 -2.91 19.88 -39.02
C SER A 598 -3.55 20.22 -40.38
N SER A 599 -3.20 19.44 -41.42
CA SER A 599 -3.68 19.60 -42.79
C SER A 599 -4.98 18.85 -43.11
N GLY A 600 -5.47 18.00 -42.19
CA GLY A 600 -6.62 17.13 -42.42
C GLY A 600 -7.88 17.52 -41.66
N SER A 601 -8.92 16.67 -41.75
CA SER A 601 -10.26 16.95 -41.23
C SER A 601 -10.31 17.02 -39.71
N VAL A 602 -11.27 17.79 -39.20
CA VAL A 602 -11.75 17.74 -37.81
C VAL A 602 -13.07 16.98 -37.76
N LYS A 603 -13.45 16.45 -36.60
CA LYS A 603 -14.72 15.74 -36.43
C LYS A 603 -15.91 16.65 -36.82
N PRO A 604 -16.80 16.22 -37.73
CA PRO A 604 -17.86 17.06 -38.30
C PRO A 604 -19.07 17.28 -37.39
#